data_AF-A0A9D8SKQ4-F1
#
_entry.id   AF-A0A9D8SKQ4-F1
#
_cell.length_a   1.000
_cell.length_b   1.000
_cell.length_c   1.000
_cell.angle_alpha   90.00
_cell.angle_beta   90.00
_cell.angle_gamma   90.00
#
_symmetry.space_group_name_H-M   'P 1'
#
loop_
_entity.id
_entity.type
_entity.pdbx_description
1 polymer ?
#
loop_
_entity_poly.entity_id
_entity_poly.type
_entity_poly.pdbx_seq_one_letter_code
_entity_poly.pdbx_strand_id
1 'polypeptide(L)'
;MSNANVACRLAGFAKIQPDKIAVVEPLGHRGGKRQYRTITFRELDEDSDRIAAGLKEIGVRKGMRMALLVTPGIDFVSCVFGLLKSGAPMILIDPGMGKGNLIQCLQDADPNGFVAISKVQAICRLMPFR
;
A
#
# COMPACT_ATOMS: atom_id res chain seq x y z
N MET A 1 15.97 -19.86 9.32
CA MET A 1 16.31 -18.72 8.45
C MET A 1 15.57 -17.50 8.96
N SER A 2 16.25 -16.42 9.36
CA SER A 2 15.55 -15.17 9.69
C SER A 2 14.87 -14.68 8.43
N ASN A 3 13.58 -14.35 8.54
CA ASN A 3 12.83 -13.83 7.41
C ASN A 3 13.35 -12.41 7.12
N ALA A 4 14.16 -12.24 6.07
CA ALA A 4 14.82 -10.97 5.69
C ALA A 4 13.83 -9.89 5.18
N ASN A 5 12.53 -10.14 5.29
CA ASN A 5 11.48 -9.22 4.88
C ASN A 5 11.40 -8.05 5.85
N VAL A 6 11.47 -6.81 5.34
CA VAL A 6 11.38 -5.59 6.14
C VAL A 6 10.09 -5.52 6.97
N ALA A 7 9.00 -6.14 6.51
CA ALA A 7 7.74 -6.22 7.26
C ALA A 7 7.86 -6.95 8.60
N CYS A 8 8.89 -7.79 8.81
CA CYS A 8 9.11 -8.44 10.11
C CYS A 8 9.35 -7.41 11.23
N ARG A 9 9.86 -6.22 10.90
CA ARG A 9 10.07 -5.14 11.88
C ARG A 9 8.74 -4.57 12.38
N LEU A 10 7.73 -4.47 11.52
CA LEU A 10 6.39 -4.02 11.92
C LEU A 10 5.80 -5.00 12.95
N ALA A 11 5.80 -6.30 12.66
CA ALA A 11 5.33 -7.32 13.59
C ALA A 11 6.10 -7.32 14.92
N GLY A 12 7.41 -7.01 14.88
CA GLY A 12 8.22 -6.79 16.09
C GLY A 12 7.73 -5.60 16.91
N PHE A 13 7.49 -4.45 16.28
CA PHE A 13 6.99 -3.25 16.96
C PHE A 13 5.55 -3.40 17.45
N ALA A 14 4.69 -4.12 16.73
CA ALA A 14 3.34 -4.43 17.17
C ALA A 14 3.31 -5.27 18.46
N LYS A 15 4.36 -6.06 18.72
CA LYS A 15 4.52 -6.80 19.99
C LYS A 15 5.15 -5.96 21.11
N ILE A 16 6.16 -5.15 20.78
CA ILE A 16 6.95 -4.39 21.77
C ILE A 16 6.21 -3.13 22.24
N GLN A 17 5.52 -2.43 21.32
CA GLN A 17 4.86 -1.14 21.57
C GLN A 17 3.53 -1.05 20.80
N PRO A 18 2.58 -1.98 21.06
CA PRO A 18 1.35 -2.12 20.27
C PRO A 18 0.55 -0.82 20.14
N ASP A 19 0.40 -0.09 21.23
CA ASP A 19 -0.53 1.05 21.32
C ASP A 19 0.13 2.39 20.99
N LYS A 20 1.42 2.37 20.60
CA LYS A 20 2.12 3.57 20.14
C LYS A 20 1.68 3.91 18.73
N ILE A 21 1.52 5.20 18.45
CA ILE A 21 1.17 5.71 17.13
C ILE A 21 2.26 5.29 16.12
N ALA A 22 1.84 4.63 15.04
CA ALA A 22 2.68 4.22 13.93
C ALA A 22 2.61 5.19 12.76
N VAL A 23 1.40 5.67 12.43
CA VAL A 23 1.16 6.58 11.30
C VAL A 23 0.22 7.70 11.73
N VAL A 24 0.55 8.92 11.27
CA VAL A 24 -0.28 10.11 11.43
C VAL A 24 -0.59 10.67 10.04
N GLU A 25 -1.87 10.72 9.69
CA GLU A 25 -2.36 11.25 8.42
C GLU A 25 -3.05 12.60 8.65
N PRO A 26 -2.61 13.69 8.00
CA PRO A 26 -3.27 14.98 8.12
C PRO A 26 -4.57 15.02 7.29
N LEU A 27 -5.69 15.39 7.93
CA LEU A 27 -7.02 15.49 7.28
C LEU A 27 -7.42 16.92 6.88
N GLY A 28 -6.49 17.88 6.97
CA GLY A 28 -6.75 19.30 6.71
C GLY A 28 -7.20 20.07 7.96
N HIS A 29 -8.00 21.13 7.76
CA HIS A 29 -8.45 22.01 8.84
C HIS A 29 -9.96 21.93 9.02
N ARG A 30 -10.43 21.91 10.27
CA ARG A 30 -11.85 22.04 10.62
C ARG A 30 -11.99 22.98 11.81
N GLY A 31 -12.75 24.06 11.64
CA GLY A 31 -12.94 25.08 12.69
C GLY A 31 -11.63 25.75 13.13
N GLY A 32 -10.71 26.01 12.19
CA GLY A 32 -9.40 26.61 12.48
C GLY A 32 -8.37 25.68 13.13
N LYS A 33 -8.72 24.43 13.43
CA LYS A 33 -7.79 23.42 13.99
C LYS A 33 -7.41 22.39 12.94
N ARG A 34 -6.13 22.01 12.91
CA ARG A 34 -5.64 20.92 12.07
C ARG A 34 -6.15 19.57 12.61
N GLN A 35 -6.67 18.76 11.71
CA GLN A 35 -7.25 17.45 12.00
C GLN A 35 -6.27 16.36 11.56
N TYR A 36 -6.25 15.26 12.31
CA TYR A 36 -5.38 14.12 12.03
C TYR A 36 -6.16 12.82 12.25
N ARG A 37 -5.86 11.84 11.41
CA ARG A 37 -6.18 10.43 11.66
C ARG A 37 -4.89 9.74 12.10
N THR A 38 -4.97 8.87 13.08
CA THR A 38 -3.82 8.11 13.58
C THR A 38 -4.17 6.65 13.68
N ILE A 39 -3.17 5.79 13.47
CA ILE A 39 -3.25 4.37 13.82
C ILE A 39 -2.03 3.95 14.62
N THR A 40 -2.21 2.95 15.45
CA THR A 40 -1.20 2.31 16.30
C THR A 40 -0.41 1.26 15.52
N PHE A 41 0.71 0.78 16.10
CA PHE A 41 1.47 -0.33 15.50
C PHE A 41 0.65 -1.61 15.41
N ARG A 42 -0.19 -1.88 16.40
CA ARG A 42 -1.12 -3.03 16.38
C ARG A 42 -2.08 -2.95 15.20
N GLU A 43 -2.78 -1.83 15.07
CA GLU A 43 -3.76 -1.63 13.98
C GLU A 43 -3.09 -1.73 12.60
N LEU A 44 -1.91 -1.12 12.42
CA LEU A 44 -1.18 -1.23 11.16
C LEU A 44 -0.77 -2.68 10.83
N ASP A 45 -0.34 -3.45 11.83
CA ASP A 45 0.04 -4.85 11.66
C ASP A 45 -1.17 -5.71 11.27
N GLU A 46 -2.29 -5.54 11.96
CA GLU A 46 -3.55 -6.25 11.71
C GLU A 46 -4.14 -5.89 10.33
N ASP A 47 -4.16 -4.61 9.96
CA ASP A 47 -4.65 -4.14 8.66
C ASP A 47 -3.80 -4.70 7.52
N SER A 48 -2.47 -4.63 7.66
CA SER A 48 -1.56 -5.16 6.65
C SER A 48 -1.59 -6.69 6.56
N ASP A 49 -1.84 -7.42 7.65
CA ASP A 49 -2.06 -8.87 7.60
C ASP A 49 -3.34 -9.22 6.84
N ARG A 50 -4.43 -8.50 7.10
CA ARG A 50 -5.70 -8.67 6.37
C ARG A 50 -5.53 -8.41 4.88
N ILE A 51 -4.82 -7.34 4.51
CA ILE A 51 -4.50 -7.04 3.11
C ILE A 51 -3.66 -8.17 2.49
N ALA A 52 -2.62 -8.64 3.18
CA ALA A 52 -1.76 -9.71 2.69
C ALA A 52 -2.52 -11.03 2.48
N ALA A 53 -3.46 -11.35 3.36
CA ALA A 53 -4.35 -12.50 3.23
C ALA A 53 -5.27 -12.35 2.00
N GLY A 54 -5.97 -11.22 1.88
CA GLY A 54 -6.86 -10.96 0.75
C GLY A 54 -6.13 -10.98 -0.60
N LEU A 55 -4.91 -10.43 -0.67
CA LEU A 55 -4.07 -10.49 -1.88
C LEU A 55 -3.77 -11.95 -2.28
N LYS A 56 -3.45 -12.83 -1.31
CA LYS A 56 -3.19 -14.24 -1.59
C LYS A 56 -4.45 -14.97 -2.06
N GLU A 57 -5.60 -14.66 -1.46
CA GLU A 57 -6.91 -15.23 -1.83
C GLU A 57 -7.28 -14.90 -3.27
N ILE A 58 -7.06 -13.66 -3.71
CA ILE A 58 -7.34 -13.24 -5.11
C ILE A 58 -6.24 -13.66 -6.11
N GLY A 59 -5.28 -14.47 -5.68
CA GLY A 59 -4.30 -15.09 -6.57
C GLY A 59 -2.93 -14.43 -6.63
N VAL A 60 -2.64 -13.38 -5.85
CA VAL A 60 -1.29 -12.80 -5.79
C VAL A 60 -0.32 -13.82 -5.18
N ARG A 61 0.85 -13.95 -5.79
CA ARG A 61 1.91 -14.88 -5.40
C ARG A 61 3.21 -14.12 -5.13
N LYS A 62 4.09 -14.75 -4.35
CA LYS A 62 5.42 -14.22 -4.07
C LYS A 62 6.17 -13.95 -5.38
N GLY A 63 6.80 -12.79 -5.49
CA GLY A 63 7.54 -12.36 -6.68
C GLY A 63 6.70 -11.66 -7.76
N MET A 64 5.36 -11.69 -7.68
CA MET A 64 4.52 -10.87 -8.56
C MET A 64 4.73 -9.39 -8.26
N ARG A 65 5.08 -8.61 -9.28
CA ARG A 65 5.30 -7.16 -9.19
C ARG A 65 3.95 -6.46 -9.29
N MET A 66 3.60 -5.69 -8.26
CA MET A 66 2.31 -5.02 -8.17
C MET A 66 2.50 -3.50 -8.24
N ALA A 67 1.81 -2.82 -9.16
CA ALA A 67 1.79 -1.36 -9.16
C ALA A 67 0.94 -0.85 -7.98
N LEU A 68 1.50 0.00 -7.12
CA LEU A 68 0.78 0.61 -6.01
C LEU A 68 0.38 2.04 -6.40
N LEU A 69 -0.92 2.22 -6.60
CA LEU A 69 -1.59 3.44 -7.07
C LEU A 69 -2.59 3.93 -5.99
N VAL A 70 -2.10 4.01 -4.75
CA VAL A 70 -2.85 4.48 -3.58
C VAL A 70 -2.29 5.82 -3.15
N THR A 71 -3.16 6.77 -2.79
CA THR A 71 -2.73 8.09 -2.33
C THR A 71 -1.99 8.01 -1.00
N PRO A 72 -0.91 8.78 -0.78
CA PRO A 72 -0.19 8.79 0.49
C PRO A 72 -1.12 9.03 1.68
N GLY A 73 -1.02 8.19 2.71
CA GLY A 73 -1.93 8.17 3.86
C GLY A 73 -1.84 6.85 4.62
N ILE A 74 -2.73 6.63 5.58
CA ILE A 74 -2.77 5.38 6.36
C ILE A 74 -2.98 4.16 5.45
N ASP A 75 -3.89 4.27 4.49
CA ASP A 75 -4.22 3.17 3.58
C ASP A 75 -3.02 2.81 2.69
N PHE A 76 -2.25 3.81 2.24
CA PHE A 76 -1.01 3.58 1.49
C PHE A 76 -0.02 2.75 2.31
N VAL A 77 0.29 3.18 3.54
CA VAL A 77 1.25 2.47 4.41
C VAL A 77 0.77 1.06 4.72
N SER A 78 -0.53 0.87 4.94
CA SER A 78 -1.14 -0.44 5.16
C SER A 78 -0.98 -1.35 3.93
N CYS A 79 -1.21 -0.82 2.72
CA CYS A 79 -0.98 -1.56 1.47
C CYS A 79 0.50 -1.88 1.23
N VAL A 80 1.43 -0.95 1.57
CA VAL A 80 2.88 -1.21 1.50
C VAL A 80 3.23 -2.44 2.33
N PHE A 81 2.85 -2.46 3.61
CA PHE A 81 3.14 -3.61 4.47
C PHE A 81 2.39 -4.86 4.04
N GLY A 82 1.15 -4.74 3.53
CA GLY A 82 0.40 -5.87 3.01
C GLY A 82 1.08 -6.56 1.83
N LEU A 83 1.59 -5.78 0.86
CA LEU A 83 2.36 -6.28 -0.29
C LEU A 83 3.69 -6.91 0.15
N LEU A 84 4.41 -6.26 1.07
CA LEU A 84 5.62 -6.83 1.65
C LEU A 84 5.33 -8.16 2.34
N LYS A 85 4.30 -8.25 3.18
CA LYS A 85 3.88 -9.47 3.89
C LYS A 85 3.39 -10.57 2.94
N SER A 86 2.77 -10.23 1.81
CA SER A 86 2.43 -11.20 0.77
C SER A 86 3.65 -11.67 -0.04
N GLY A 87 4.80 -11.01 0.11
CA GLY A 87 6.02 -11.30 -0.65
C GLY A 87 5.94 -10.82 -2.10
N ALA A 88 5.04 -9.87 -2.39
CA ALA A 88 4.84 -9.28 -3.70
C ALA A 88 5.61 -7.95 -3.77
N PRO A 89 6.69 -7.84 -4.56
CA PRO A 89 7.36 -6.57 -4.77
C PRO A 89 6.39 -5.52 -5.33
N MET A 90 6.55 -4.28 -4.88
CA MET A 90 5.69 -3.17 -5.28
C MET A 90 6.45 -2.20 -6.18
N ILE A 91 5.76 -1.70 -7.20
CA ILE A 91 6.22 -0.61 -8.06
C ILE A 91 5.49 0.64 -7.58
N LEU A 92 6.25 1.61 -7.07
CA LEU A 92 5.73 2.91 -6.67
C LEU A 92 5.71 3.84 -7.89
N ILE A 93 4.53 4.40 -8.18
CA ILE A 93 4.35 5.33 -9.29
C ILE A 93 3.85 6.64 -8.73
N ASP A 94 4.52 7.73 -9.09
CA ASP A 94 4.10 9.07 -8.71
C ASP A 94 2.94 9.53 -9.61
N PRO A 95 1.72 9.75 -9.08
CA PRO A 95 0.62 10.27 -9.88
C PRO A 95 0.88 11.70 -10.39
N GLY A 96 1.84 12.42 -9.81
CA GLY A 96 2.25 13.78 -10.19
C GLY A 96 3.09 13.84 -11.47
N MET A 97 3.59 12.72 -12.00
CA MET A 97 4.49 12.71 -13.15
C MET A 97 3.83 13.01 -14.51
N GLY A 98 2.52 13.24 -14.51
CA GLY A 98 1.71 13.47 -15.71
C GLY A 98 1.25 12.18 -16.37
N LYS A 99 0.09 12.24 -17.05
CA LYS A 99 -0.59 11.04 -17.60
C LYS A 99 0.27 10.25 -18.58
N GLY A 100 0.96 10.91 -19.49
CA GLY A 100 1.79 10.25 -20.51
C GLY A 100 2.94 9.46 -19.88
N ASN A 101 3.69 10.09 -18.98
CA ASN A 101 4.79 9.44 -18.27
C ASN A 101 4.31 8.30 -17.37
N LEU A 102 3.14 8.45 -16.73
CA LEU A 102 2.55 7.39 -15.91
C LEU A 102 2.20 6.15 -16.75
N ILE A 103 1.61 6.35 -17.94
CA ILE A 103 1.30 5.26 -18.86
C ILE A 103 2.59 4.59 -19.34
N GLN A 104 3.58 5.39 -19.75
CA GLN A 104 4.88 4.85 -20.20
C GLN A 104 5.56 4.04 -19.10
N CYS A 105 5.63 4.55 -17.86
CA CYS A 105 6.22 3.81 -16.75
C CYS A 105 5.46 2.53 -16.41
N LEU A 106 4.14 2.51 -16.52
CA LEU A 106 3.35 1.29 -16.34
C LEU A 106 3.64 0.26 -17.44
N GLN A 107 3.78 0.70 -18.68
CA GLN A 107 4.14 -0.16 -19.82
C GLN A 107 5.55 -0.72 -19.65
N ASP A 108 6.53 0.12 -19.30
CA ASP A 108 7.92 -0.28 -19.12
C ASP A 108 8.10 -1.23 -17.91
N ALA A 109 7.34 -0.99 -16.83
CA ALA A 109 7.45 -1.79 -15.62
C ALA A 109 6.76 -3.16 -15.73
N ASP A 110 5.82 -3.32 -16.65
CA ASP A 110 5.02 -4.53 -16.91
C ASP A 110 4.58 -5.23 -15.60
N PRO A 111 3.75 -4.55 -14.78
CA PRO A 111 3.29 -5.09 -13.51
C PRO A 111 2.34 -6.26 -13.72
N ASN A 112 2.41 -7.26 -12.85
CA ASN A 112 1.48 -8.39 -12.85
C ASN A 112 0.06 -8.01 -12.40
N GLY A 113 -0.11 -6.83 -11.80
CA GLY A 113 -1.39 -6.29 -11.38
C GLY A 113 -1.25 -4.97 -10.64
N PHE A 114 -2.35 -4.44 -10.12
CA PHE A 114 -2.38 -3.16 -9.42
C PHE A 114 -3.15 -3.22 -8.10
N VAL A 115 -2.67 -2.48 -7.11
CA VAL A 115 -3.40 -2.11 -5.89
C VAL A 115 -3.65 -0.62 -5.97
N ALA A 116 -4.92 -0.21 -6.04
CA ALA A 116 -5.27 1.17 -6.38
C ALA A 116 -6.53 1.65 -5.65
N ILE A 117 -6.70 2.96 -5.54
CA ILE A 117 -7.99 3.54 -5.13
C ILE A 117 -9.10 3.20 -6.13
N SER A 118 -10.36 3.15 -5.68
CA SER A 118 -11.50 2.70 -6.49
C SER A 118 -11.63 3.41 -7.83
N LYS A 119 -11.37 4.72 -7.87
CA LYS A 119 -11.40 5.52 -9.11
C LYS A 119 -10.38 5.01 -10.13
N VAL A 120 -9.17 4.69 -9.68
CA VAL A 120 -8.10 4.17 -10.56
C VAL A 120 -8.41 2.74 -10.96
N GLN A 121 -8.90 1.89 -10.05
CA GLN A 121 -9.34 0.53 -10.41
C GLN A 121 -10.39 0.54 -11.53
N ALA A 122 -11.35 1.47 -11.49
CA ALA A 122 -12.36 1.61 -12.54
C ALA A 122 -11.73 1.98 -13.90
N ILE A 123 -10.77 2.91 -13.90
CA ILE A 123 -10.04 3.31 -15.12
C ILE A 123 -9.25 2.12 -15.68
N CYS A 124 -8.47 1.43 -14.85
CA CYS A 124 -7.65 0.28 -15.30
C CYS A 124 -8.49 -0.88 -15.84
N ARG A 125 -9.74 -1.05 -15.36
CA ARG A 125 -10.68 -2.06 -15.89
C ARG A 125 -11.28 -1.67 -17.23
N LEU A 126 -11.52 -0.37 -17.46
CA LEU A 126 -12.14 0.15 -18.68
C LEU A 126 -11.13 0.45 -19.79
N MET A 127 -9.88 0.70 -19.43
CA MET A 127 -8.77 1.00 -20.33
C MET A 127 -7.58 0.10 -19.97
N PRO A 128 -7.56 -1.16 -20.43
CA PRO A 128 -6.42 -2.03 -20.19
C PRO A 128 -5.17 -1.42 -20.82
N PHE A 129 -4.13 -1.22 -20.01
CA PHE A 129 -2.81 -0.82 -20.47
C PHE A 129 -2.17 -2.04 -21.18
N ARG A 130 -2.51 -2.24 -22.45
CA ARG A 130 -1.83 -3.17 -23.36
C ARG A 130 -1.45 -2.43 -24.62
#